data_AF-A0A348VU20-F1
#
_entry.id   AF-A0A348VU20-F1
#
_cell.length_a   1.000
_cell.length_b   1.000
_cell.length_c   1.000
_cell.angle_alpha   90.00
_cell.angle_beta   90.00
_cell.angle_gamma   90.00
#
_symmetry.space_group_name_H-M   'P 1'
#
loop_
_entity.id
_entity.type
_entity.pdbx_description
1 polymer ?
#
loop_
_entity_poly.entity_id
_entity_poly.type
_entity_poly.pdbx_seq_one_letter_code
_entity_poly.pdbx_strand_id
1 'polypeptide(L)'
;MRIAFTTLGCKINQYETDRMRQDLEAWGGTIVPFSGEADVYVINTCSVTARTDYQCRQAIRSAVRKGKGAKVVVTGCYAETRPDEIRKIAGVDLVLGNQEKGEIVNRLLLDTVREDQPGPTSMAADISPVHGRTRGFLKIQDGCDSRCTYCIVPLARGPSRSIPLEKVTEQFDALLQAGCPEIVLSGIHIGRYGEDLSDGPDLAGLLRNLLSRRGGSRIRVSSIEPNEISQGLIELIGDGLCRHLHIPLQSGDDGILASMNREYISLTYRNLLDSLAGRIPSIALGADVMVGFPGEGDVQFQNTLHLIERSPLTHLHVFSYSPRPGTPAASMSGQVPEQVKKERSKLLRDLGQKKNQAFRRSFAGQELVVVVEDKVDALSGLLTGLSDNYIRMTLKGANGADIGEKRTVKVTEVDEKRTFSVIL
;
A
#
# COMPACT_ATOMS: atom_id res chain seq x y z
N MET A 1 9.27 -9.10 -27.77
CA MET A 1 9.50 -7.66 -27.47
C MET A 1 9.84 -7.53 -25.98
N ARG A 2 10.96 -6.90 -25.62
CA ARG A 2 11.43 -6.76 -24.23
C ARG A 2 10.72 -5.60 -23.54
N ILE A 3 10.18 -5.82 -22.34
CA ILE A 3 9.40 -4.83 -21.60
C ILE A 3 9.96 -4.69 -20.18
N ALA A 4 10.24 -3.46 -19.78
CA ALA A 4 10.75 -3.13 -18.46
C ALA A 4 9.73 -2.31 -17.67
N PHE A 5 9.47 -2.70 -16.42
CA PHE A 5 8.55 -1.98 -15.53
C PHE A 5 9.28 -1.37 -14.35
N THR A 6 8.91 -0.15 -13.98
CA THR A 6 9.17 0.38 -12.65
C THR A 6 7.87 0.86 -12.01
N THR A 7 7.66 0.48 -10.77
CA THR A 7 6.47 0.84 -9.99
C THR A 7 6.88 1.76 -8.86
N LEU A 8 6.25 2.93 -8.80
CA LEU A 8 6.40 3.89 -7.72
C LEU A 8 5.05 4.02 -7.01
N GLY A 9 5.05 3.97 -5.68
CA GLY A 9 3.85 4.19 -4.88
C GLY A 9 3.42 3.01 -4.04
N CYS A 10 2.10 2.82 -3.96
CA CYS A 10 1.45 1.96 -2.97
C CYS A 10 1.19 0.54 -3.48
N LYS A 11 0.57 -0.30 -2.64
CA LYS A 11 0.18 -1.68 -2.98
C LYS A 11 -0.75 -1.74 -4.20
N ILE A 12 -1.58 -0.72 -4.41
CA ILE A 12 -2.45 -0.62 -5.58
C ILE A 12 -1.64 -0.41 -6.86
N ASN A 13 -0.60 0.43 -6.84
CA ASN A 13 0.29 0.55 -7.99
C ASN A 13 1.01 -0.77 -8.30
N GLN A 14 1.36 -1.56 -7.27
CA GLN A 14 1.97 -2.88 -7.47
C GLN A 14 1.00 -3.86 -8.13
N TYR A 15 -0.21 -3.99 -7.60
CA TYR A 15 -1.27 -4.81 -8.21
C TYR A 15 -1.53 -4.40 -9.67
N GLU A 16 -1.67 -3.10 -9.94
CA GLU A 16 -1.90 -2.60 -11.30
C GLU A 16 -0.72 -2.87 -12.23
N THR A 17 0.51 -2.86 -11.72
CA THR A 17 1.70 -3.23 -12.51
C THR A 17 1.71 -4.73 -12.82
N ASP A 18 1.39 -5.57 -11.83
CA ASP A 18 1.33 -7.02 -12.04
C ASP A 18 0.29 -7.39 -13.09
N ARG A 19 -0.87 -6.72 -13.09
CA ARG A 19 -1.87 -6.85 -14.16
C ARG A 19 -1.33 -6.44 -15.53
N MET A 20 -0.72 -5.26 -15.65
CA MET A 20 -0.14 -4.81 -16.92
C MET A 20 0.98 -5.75 -17.41
N ARG A 21 1.74 -6.37 -16.50
CA ARG A 21 2.75 -7.40 -16.87
C ARG A 21 2.07 -8.61 -17.50
N GLN A 22 1.04 -9.15 -16.86
CA GLN A 22 0.29 -10.30 -17.38
C GLN A 22 -0.30 -10.00 -18.75
N ASP A 23 -0.97 -8.86 -18.92
CA ASP A 23 -1.56 -8.46 -20.20
C ASP A 23 -0.50 -8.39 -21.31
N LEU A 24 0.69 -7.86 -21.00
CA LEU A 24 1.79 -7.72 -21.94
C LEU A 24 2.58 -9.01 -22.19
N GLU A 25 2.68 -9.91 -21.20
CA GLU A 25 3.24 -11.26 -21.36
C GLU A 25 2.33 -12.15 -22.22
N ALA A 26 1.01 -12.11 -21.97
CA ALA A 26 0.01 -12.82 -22.76
C ALA A 26 0.01 -12.37 -24.23
N TRP A 27 0.35 -11.11 -24.48
CA TRP A 27 0.55 -10.58 -25.83
C TRP A 27 1.89 -11.02 -26.49
N GLY A 28 2.79 -11.71 -25.77
CA GLY A 28 4.08 -12.18 -26.27
C GLY A 28 5.27 -11.28 -25.90
N GLY A 29 5.08 -10.36 -24.95
CA GLY A 29 6.15 -9.58 -24.34
C GLY A 29 7.04 -10.43 -23.42
N THR A 30 8.30 -10.04 -23.29
CA THR A 30 9.25 -10.65 -22.34
C THR A 30 9.62 -9.62 -21.29
N ILE A 31 9.28 -9.88 -20.03
CA ILE A 31 9.61 -8.98 -18.93
C ILE A 31 11.10 -9.05 -18.60
N VAL A 32 11.75 -7.89 -18.62
CA VAL A 32 13.18 -7.75 -18.28
C VAL A 32 13.39 -6.78 -17.13
N PRO A 33 14.51 -6.87 -16.39
CA PRO A 33 14.83 -5.91 -15.34
C PRO A 33 14.88 -4.48 -15.87
N PHE A 34 14.32 -3.52 -15.12
CA PHE A 34 14.33 -2.10 -15.47
C PHE A 34 15.74 -1.48 -15.55
N SER A 35 16.73 -2.16 -14.98
CA SER A 35 18.14 -1.80 -15.12
C SER A 35 18.65 -2.01 -16.54
N GLY A 36 18.16 -3.04 -17.25
CA GLY A 36 18.59 -3.44 -18.57
C GLY A 36 17.94 -2.69 -19.73
N GLU A 37 18.27 -3.10 -20.95
CA GLU A 37 17.69 -2.61 -22.20
C GLU A 37 16.33 -3.27 -22.47
N ALA A 38 15.35 -2.45 -22.80
CA ALA A 38 14.01 -2.88 -23.18
C ALA A 38 13.53 -2.09 -24.40
N ASP A 39 12.59 -2.68 -25.13
CA ASP A 39 11.95 -2.06 -26.30
C ASP A 39 10.78 -1.18 -25.84
N VAL A 40 10.20 -1.49 -24.68
CA VAL A 40 9.18 -0.68 -23.99
C VAL A 40 9.54 -0.52 -22.51
N TYR A 41 9.54 0.72 -22.02
CA TYR A 41 9.66 1.04 -20.60
C TYR A 41 8.32 1.56 -20.08
N VAL A 42 7.74 0.87 -19.09
CA VAL A 42 6.49 1.27 -18.42
C VAL A 42 6.79 1.79 -17.02
N ILE A 43 6.45 3.06 -16.77
CA ILE A 43 6.63 3.73 -15.48
C ILE A 43 5.25 3.93 -14.84
N ASN A 44 4.90 3.12 -13.83
CA ASN A 44 3.68 3.32 -13.05
C ASN A 44 3.97 4.25 -11.87
N THR A 45 3.44 5.46 -11.96
CA THR A 45 3.78 6.60 -11.09
C THR A 45 2.85 6.74 -9.89
N CYS A 46 3.34 7.46 -8.88
CA CYS A 46 2.58 7.90 -7.73
C CYS A 46 2.74 9.40 -7.54
N SER A 47 1.73 10.04 -6.95
CA SER A 47 1.67 11.50 -6.77
C SER A 47 1.24 11.89 -5.35
N VAL A 48 1.60 11.11 -4.32
CA VAL A 48 1.24 11.44 -2.93
C VAL A 48 2.19 12.43 -2.24
N THR A 49 3.50 12.41 -2.54
CA THR A 49 4.47 13.42 -2.05
C THR A 49 5.31 14.06 -3.17
N ALA A 50 5.76 15.31 -2.99
CA ALA A 50 6.60 15.99 -3.98
C ALA A 50 7.91 15.24 -4.28
N ARG A 51 8.43 14.53 -3.27
CA ARG A 51 9.57 13.62 -3.43
C ARG A 51 9.25 12.47 -4.39
N THR A 52 8.05 11.89 -4.30
CA THR A 52 7.61 10.84 -5.22
C THR A 52 7.49 11.39 -6.65
N ASP A 53 6.92 12.59 -6.84
CA ASP A 53 6.85 13.22 -8.18
C ASP A 53 8.26 13.40 -8.78
N TYR A 54 9.23 13.81 -7.94
CA TYR A 54 10.63 13.93 -8.35
C TYR A 54 11.23 12.58 -8.77
N GLN A 55 11.01 11.52 -7.99
CA GLN A 55 11.45 10.16 -8.32
C GLN A 55 10.81 9.65 -9.62
N CYS A 56 9.53 9.96 -9.87
CA CYS A 56 8.84 9.65 -11.12
C CYS A 56 9.58 10.30 -12.30
N ARG A 57 9.87 11.62 -12.23
CA ARG A 57 10.61 12.32 -13.29
C ARG A 57 12.03 11.77 -13.50
N GLN A 58 12.72 11.37 -12.43
CA GLN A 58 14.03 10.72 -12.55
C GLN A 58 13.94 9.37 -13.27
N ALA A 59 12.95 8.54 -12.92
CA ALA A 59 12.72 7.25 -13.56
C ALA A 59 12.41 7.40 -15.05
N ILE A 60 11.54 8.35 -15.42
CA ILE A 60 11.20 8.66 -16.81
C ILE A 60 12.46 9.06 -17.58
N ARG A 61 13.23 10.04 -17.09
CA ARG A 61 14.47 10.48 -17.75
C ARG A 61 15.51 9.37 -17.84
N SER A 62 15.55 8.48 -16.85
CA SER A 62 16.41 7.30 -16.91
C SER A 62 15.98 6.34 -18.03
N ALA A 63 14.68 6.09 -18.18
CA ALA A 63 14.16 5.24 -19.26
C ALA A 63 14.48 5.83 -20.63
N VAL A 64 14.21 7.12 -20.84
CA VAL A 64 14.52 7.85 -22.09
C VAL A 64 15.99 7.73 -22.48
N ARG A 65 16.91 7.86 -21.52
CA ARG A 65 18.36 7.76 -21.82
C ARG A 65 18.82 6.36 -22.15
N LYS A 66 18.22 5.34 -21.54
CA LYS A 66 18.58 3.93 -21.76
C LYS A 66 18.01 3.40 -23.07
N GLY A 67 16.75 3.74 -23.34
CA GLY A 67 16.00 3.25 -24.46
C GLY A 67 16.17 4.11 -25.71
N LYS A 68 17.36 4.14 -26.33
CA LYS A 68 17.53 4.78 -27.64
C LYS A 68 16.63 4.06 -28.67
N GLY A 69 15.47 4.65 -28.98
CA GLY A 69 14.45 4.04 -29.85
C GLY A 69 13.44 3.13 -29.14
N ALA A 70 13.48 3.05 -27.81
CA ALA A 70 12.45 2.33 -27.03
C ALA A 70 11.25 3.23 -26.76
N LYS A 71 10.05 2.65 -26.68
CA LYS A 71 8.85 3.38 -26.26
C LYS A 71 8.85 3.59 -24.75
N VAL A 72 8.63 4.82 -24.29
CA VAL A 72 8.48 5.17 -22.88
C VAL A 72 7.01 5.48 -22.59
N VAL A 73 6.37 4.56 -21.86
CA VAL A 73 4.98 4.66 -21.39
C VAL A 73 4.97 5.10 -19.94
N VAL A 74 4.21 6.16 -19.63
CA VAL A 74 4.05 6.67 -18.27
C VAL A 74 2.58 6.57 -17.86
N THR A 75 2.30 5.94 -16.73
CA THR A 75 0.94 5.81 -16.18
C THR A 75 0.92 6.05 -14.68
N GLY A 76 -0.23 5.95 -14.01
CA GLY A 76 -0.38 6.08 -12.57
C GLY A 76 -0.83 7.47 -12.11
N CYS A 77 -0.76 7.73 -10.80
CA CYS A 77 -1.38 8.93 -10.22
C CYS A 77 -0.73 10.25 -10.65
N TYR A 78 0.57 10.26 -10.98
CA TYR A 78 1.22 11.47 -11.48
C TYR A 78 0.84 11.74 -12.94
N ALA A 79 0.74 10.67 -13.74
CA ALA A 79 0.23 10.74 -15.11
C ALA A 79 -1.22 11.23 -15.18
N GLU A 80 -2.08 10.81 -14.25
CA GLU A 80 -3.46 11.30 -14.17
C GLU A 80 -3.53 12.79 -13.80
N THR A 81 -2.81 13.20 -12.76
CA THR A 81 -2.98 14.54 -12.19
C THR A 81 -2.23 15.62 -12.96
N ARG A 82 -1.12 15.27 -13.62
CA ARG A 82 -0.28 16.21 -14.38
C ARG A 82 0.19 15.63 -15.72
N PRO A 83 -0.72 15.21 -16.60
CA PRO A 83 -0.36 14.55 -17.85
C PRO A 83 0.47 15.47 -18.75
N ASP A 84 0.15 16.77 -18.81
CA ASP A 84 0.86 17.73 -19.67
C ASP A 84 2.29 18.01 -19.22
N GLU A 85 2.58 17.94 -17.91
CA GLU A 85 3.96 18.03 -17.43
C GLU A 85 4.79 16.85 -17.93
N ILE A 86 4.19 15.66 -17.98
CA ILE A 86 4.87 14.43 -18.40
C ILE A 86 5.03 14.40 -19.92
N ARG A 87 4.00 14.78 -20.69
CA ARG A 87 4.07 14.86 -22.17
C ARG A 87 5.15 15.82 -22.67
N LYS A 88 5.47 16.86 -21.89
CA LYS A 88 6.56 17.81 -22.21
C LYS A 88 7.96 17.23 -22.01
N ILE A 89 8.10 16.07 -21.38
CA ILE A 89 9.41 15.41 -21.23
C ILE A 89 9.75 14.74 -22.56
N ALA A 90 10.74 15.29 -23.26
CA ALA A 90 11.22 14.73 -24.53
C ALA A 90 11.59 13.24 -24.37
N GLY A 91 11.07 12.41 -25.29
CA GLY A 91 11.25 10.96 -25.28
C GLY A 91 10.17 10.18 -24.51
N VAL A 92 9.13 10.84 -23.98
CA VAL A 92 7.91 10.14 -23.55
C VAL A 92 6.99 9.96 -24.75
N ASP A 93 6.63 8.72 -25.05
CA ASP A 93 5.80 8.38 -26.20
C ASP A 93 4.31 8.32 -25.83
N LEU A 94 4.00 7.77 -24.65
CA LEU A 94 2.62 7.51 -24.26
C LEU A 94 2.38 7.88 -22.78
N VAL A 95 1.28 8.58 -22.51
CA VAL A 95 0.81 8.89 -21.17
C VAL A 95 -0.61 8.34 -21.00
N LEU A 96 -0.78 7.42 -20.04
CA LEU A 96 -2.05 6.75 -19.74
C LEU A 96 -2.54 7.11 -18.33
N GLY A 97 -3.79 7.51 -18.20
CA GLY A 97 -4.49 7.64 -16.93
C GLY A 97 -4.68 6.30 -16.21
N ASN A 98 -5.25 6.34 -15.00
CA ASN A 98 -5.42 5.17 -14.16
C ASN A 98 -6.44 4.18 -14.73
N GLN A 99 -7.48 4.66 -15.42
CA GLN A 99 -8.51 3.81 -16.04
C GLN A 99 -8.04 3.19 -17.37
N GLU A 100 -7.11 3.83 -18.06
CA GLU A 100 -6.60 3.40 -19.37
C GLU A 100 -5.56 2.28 -19.26
N LYS A 101 -5.14 1.88 -18.05
CA LYS A 101 -4.08 0.88 -17.85
C LYS A 101 -4.41 -0.49 -18.45
N GLY A 102 -5.68 -0.88 -18.44
CA GLY A 102 -6.12 -2.14 -19.04
C GLY A 102 -6.04 -2.14 -20.58
N GLU A 103 -5.84 -0.98 -21.20
CA GLU A 103 -5.71 -0.84 -22.64
C GLU A 103 -4.25 -0.74 -23.09
N ILE A 104 -3.27 -0.95 -22.20
CA ILE A 104 -1.85 -0.72 -22.49
C ILE A 104 -1.38 -1.46 -23.76
N VAL A 105 -1.84 -2.69 -23.97
CA VAL A 105 -1.53 -3.48 -25.18
C VAL A 105 -2.08 -2.78 -26.42
N ASN A 106 -3.38 -2.44 -26.42
CA ASN A 106 -4.03 -1.76 -27.54
C ASN A 106 -3.40 -0.41 -27.84
N ARG A 107 -3.02 0.35 -26.81
CA ARG A 107 -2.38 1.65 -26.97
C ARG A 107 -0.97 1.54 -27.54
N LEU A 108 -0.21 0.53 -27.12
CA LEU A 108 1.09 0.23 -27.73
C LEU A 108 0.97 -0.17 -29.20
N LEU A 109 -0.07 -0.93 -29.55
CA LEU A 109 -0.39 -1.36 -30.92
C LEU A 109 -0.80 -0.19 -31.82
N LEU A 110 -1.69 0.68 -31.35
CA LEU A 110 -2.15 1.85 -32.11
C LEU A 110 -1.02 2.86 -32.36
N ASP A 111 -0.11 3.04 -31.41
CA ASP A 111 1.11 3.85 -31.63
C ASP A 111 2.15 3.13 -32.51
N THR A 112 1.96 1.86 -32.90
CA THR A 112 2.81 1.16 -33.88
C THR A 112 2.22 1.09 -35.29
N VAL A 113 0.93 1.41 -35.46
CA VAL A 113 0.24 1.28 -36.75
C VAL A 113 -0.13 2.67 -37.29
N ARG A 114 0.56 3.10 -38.35
CA ARG A 114 -0.01 4.06 -39.30
C ARG A 114 -1.10 3.31 -40.09
N GLU A 115 -2.34 3.70 -39.82
CA GLU A 115 -3.61 3.38 -40.51
C GLU A 115 -4.18 1.94 -40.48
N ASP A 116 -5.50 1.94 -40.28
CA ASP A 116 -6.57 0.99 -40.58
C ASP A 116 -6.85 -0.26 -39.71
N GLN A 117 -7.86 -0.07 -38.84
CA GLN A 117 -9.06 -0.91 -38.57
C GLN A 117 -9.29 -1.20 -37.06
N PRO A 118 -10.52 -1.03 -36.54
CA PRO A 118 -10.82 -1.29 -35.13
C PRO A 118 -11.07 -2.78 -34.88
N GLY A 119 -10.17 -3.41 -34.13
CA GLY A 119 -10.37 -4.75 -33.55
C GLY A 119 -11.17 -4.71 -32.25
N PRO A 120 -11.87 -5.78 -31.88
CA PRO A 120 -12.83 -5.80 -30.78
C PRO A 120 -12.14 -5.66 -29.41
N THR A 121 -12.76 -4.86 -28.54
CA THR A 121 -12.43 -4.72 -27.12
C THR A 121 -12.79 -6.01 -26.39
N SER A 122 -11.83 -6.94 -26.20
CA SER A 122 -12.03 -8.06 -25.28
C SER A 122 -11.66 -7.63 -23.87
N MET A 123 -12.69 -7.46 -23.05
CA MET A 123 -12.56 -7.33 -21.60
C MET A 123 -12.13 -8.66 -20.97
N ALA A 124 -11.34 -8.52 -19.90
CA ALA A 124 -11.05 -9.51 -18.86
C ALA A 124 -10.30 -10.77 -19.33
N ALA A 125 -8.97 -10.68 -19.39
CA ALA A 125 -8.14 -11.86 -19.24
C ALA A 125 -8.05 -12.22 -17.75
N ASP A 126 -8.25 -13.50 -17.46
CA ASP A 126 -8.13 -14.10 -16.14
C ASP A 126 -6.72 -13.88 -15.56
N ILE A 127 -6.67 -13.63 -14.25
CA ILE A 127 -5.42 -13.49 -13.53
C ILE A 127 -4.71 -14.85 -13.52
N SER A 128 -3.56 -14.95 -14.18
CA SER A 128 -2.57 -15.97 -13.82
C SER A 128 -1.70 -15.42 -12.68
N PRO A 129 -1.68 -16.02 -11.49
CA PRO A 129 -0.91 -15.51 -10.38
C PRO A 129 0.57 -15.33 -10.77
N VAL A 130 1.13 -14.16 -10.45
CA VAL A 130 2.57 -13.90 -10.62
C VAL A 130 3.31 -14.89 -9.72
N HIS A 131 3.91 -15.90 -10.35
CA HIS A 131 4.73 -16.89 -9.66
C HIS A 131 5.86 -16.18 -8.90
N GLY A 132 6.06 -16.51 -7.63
CA GLY A 132 7.20 -16.05 -6.82
C GLY A 132 6.92 -14.93 -5.80
N ARG A 133 5.69 -14.41 -5.67
CA ARG A 133 5.35 -13.52 -4.55
C ARG A 133 4.78 -14.31 -3.38
N THR A 134 5.45 -14.25 -2.23
CA THR A 134 4.99 -14.89 -0.99
C THR A 134 3.73 -14.25 -0.39
N ARG A 135 3.29 -13.11 -0.93
CA ARG A 135 2.04 -12.42 -0.59
C ARG A 135 1.33 -11.92 -1.84
N GLY A 136 0.08 -12.32 -2.02
CA GLY A 136 -0.79 -11.84 -3.09
C GLY A 136 -1.46 -10.52 -2.69
N PHE A 137 -1.39 -9.49 -3.52
CA PHE A 137 -2.20 -8.27 -3.32
C PHE A 137 -3.51 -8.44 -4.07
N LEU A 138 -4.64 -8.21 -3.40
CA LEU A 138 -5.97 -8.24 -4.01
C LEU A 138 -6.58 -6.85 -3.89
N LYS A 139 -6.75 -6.16 -5.03
CA LYS A 139 -7.47 -4.90 -5.08
C LYS A 139 -8.96 -5.18 -4.90
N ILE A 140 -9.62 -4.50 -3.97
CA ILE A 140 -11.08 -4.63 -3.74
C ILE A 140 -11.84 -3.33 -3.94
N GLN A 141 -11.14 -2.19 -3.96
CA GLN A 141 -11.72 -0.86 -4.02
C GLN A 141 -10.71 0.13 -4.63
N ASP A 142 -11.19 1.16 -5.32
CA ASP A 142 -10.38 2.27 -5.84
C ASP A 142 -11.08 3.62 -5.70
N GLY A 143 -10.31 4.71 -5.75
CA GLY A 143 -10.84 6.06 -5.56
C GLY A 143 -11.29 6.34 -4.11
N CYS A 144 -11.79 7.54 -3.85
CA CYS A 144 -12.20 7.95 -2.51
C CYS A 144 -13.13 9.16 -2.56
N ASP A 145 -14.24 9.11 -1.83
CA ASP A 145 -15.19 10.23 -1.71
C ASP A 145 -14.92 11.14 -0.50
N SER A 146 -13.96 10.77 0.36
CA SER A 146 -13.54 11.60 1.47
C SER A 146 -12.88 12.88 0.99
N ARG A 147 -13.22 13.99 1.65
CA ARG A 147 -12.76 15.34 1.28
C ARG A 147 -11.65 15.84 2.20
N CYS A 148 -10.66 15.00 2.49
CA CYS A 148 -9.50 15.39 3.30
C CYS A 148 -8.77 16.56 2.62
N THR A 149 -8.54 17.65 3.34
CA THR A 149 -8.07 18.92 2.74
C THR A 149 -6.68 18.85 2.11
N TYR A 150 -5.88 17.85 2.46
CA TYR A 150 -4.54 17.61 1.92
C TYR A 150 -4.47 16.55 0.82
N CYS A 151 -5.54 15.79 0.59
CA CYS A 151 -5.47 14.55 -0.18
C CYS A 151 -5.72 14.80 -1.67
N ILE A 152 -4.75 14.42 -2.51
CA ILE A 152 -4.86 14.51 -3.98
C ILE A 152 -5.61 13.33 -4.61
N VAL A 153 -5.89 12.29 -3.82
CA VAL A 153 -6.43 11.02 -4.33
C VAL A 153 -7.75 11.17 -5.08
N PRO A 154 -8.75 11.97 -4.63
CA PRO A 154 -9.97 12.16 -5.40
C PRO A 154 -9.71 12.70 -6.82
N LEU A 155 -8.73 13.61 -6.97
CA LEU A 155 -8.31 14.12 -8.28
C LEU A 155 -7.54 13.08 -9.10
N ALA A 156 -6.77 12.23 -8.43
CA ALA A 156 -5.93 11.24 -9.11
C ALA A 156 -6.65 9.92 -9.45
N ARG A 157 -7.72 9.57 -8.73
CA ARG A 157 -8.36 8.25 -8.83
C ARG A 157 -9.88 8.31 -8.91
N GLY A 158 -10.47 9.50 -8.83
CA GLY A 158 -11.92 9.70 -8.92
C GLY A 158 -12.69 9.22 -7.68
N PRO A 159 -14.02 9.07 -7.81
CA PRO A 159 -14.91 8.68 -6.71
C PRO A 159 -14.64 7.26 -6.22
N SER A 160 -15.15 6.90 -5.04
CA SER A 160 -15.07 5.53 -4.54
C SER A 160 -15.73 4.55 -5.51
N ARG A 161 -15.07 3.44 -5.79
CA ARG A 161 -15.56 2.34 -6.63
C ARG A 161 -15.13 1.02 -6.03
N SER A 162 -16.08 0.24 -5.56
CA SER A 162 -15.87 -1.12 -5.09
C SER A 162 -15.82 -2.08 -6.27
N ILE A 163 -14.99 -3.12 -6.15
CA ILE A 163 -15.03 -4.24 -7.09
C ILE A 163 -16.18 -5.16 -6.65
N PRO A 164 -17.09 -5.58 -7.55
CA PRO A 164 -18.19 -6.49 -7.20
C PRO A 164 -17.71 -7.79 -6.55
N LEU A 165 -18.51 -8.33 -5.63
CA LEU A 165 -18.16 -9.50 -4.82
C LEU A 165 -17.71 -10.70 -5.67
N GLU A 166 -18.39 -10.96 -6.78
CA GLU A 166 -18.11 -12.07 -7.68
C GLU A 166 -16.68 -11.96 -8.23
N LYS A 167 -16.30 -10.76 -8.69
CA LYS A 167 -14.96 -10.48 -9.23
C LYS A 167 -13.91 -10.53 -8.14
N VAL A 168 -14.20 -10.02 -6.94
CA VAL A 168 -13.24 -10.14 -5.81
C VAL A 168 -13.02 -11.61 -5.46
N THR A 169 -14.07 -12.42 -5.45
CA THR A 169 -14.03 -13.84 -5.12
C THR A 169 -13.25 -14.64 -6.17
N GLU A 170 -13.51 -14.41 -7.45
CA GLU A 170 -12.77 -15.03 -8.56
C GLU A 170 -11.26 -14.77 -8.45
N GLN A 171 -10.86 -13.51 -8.22
CA GLN A 171 -9.45 -13.16 -8.07
C GLN A 171 -8.84 -13.71 -6.78
N PHE A 172 -9.63 -13.81 -5.71
CA PHE A 172 -9.20 -14.45 -4.47
C PHE A 172 -8.94 -15.94 -4.67
N ASP A 173 -9.85 -16.65 -5.33
CA ASP A 173 -9.73 -18.08 -5.62
C ASP A 173 -8.53 -18.36 -6.53
N ALA A 174 -8.24 -17.49 -7.51
CA ALA A 174 -7.02 -17.58 -8.32
C ALA A 174 -5.73 -17.44 -7.48
N LEU A 175 -5.71 -16.56 -6.48
CA LEU A 175 -4.58 -16.45 -5.54
C LEU A 175 -4.45 -17.67 -4.62
N LEU A 176 -5.57 -18.28 -4.23
CA LEU A 176 -5.55 -19.54 -3.46
C LEU A 176 -5.00 -20.70 -4.29
N GLN A 177 -5.43 -20.82 -5.56
CA GLN A 177 -4.90 -21.82 -6.50
C GLN A 177 -3.41 -21.63 -6.77
N ALA A 178 -2.92 -20.39 -6.68
CA ALA A 178 -1.49 -20.07 -6.73
C ALA A 178 -0.67 -20.53 -5.51
N GLY A 179 -1.34 -21.00 -4.45
CA GLY A 179 -0.71 -21.33 -3.18
C GLY A 179 -0.26 -20.11 -2.37
N CYS A 180 -0.85 -18.92 -2.57
CA CYS A 180 -0.48 -17.73 -1.80
C CYS A 180 -0.83 -17.90 -0.30
N PRO A 181 0.15 -17.94 0.62
CA PRO A 181 -0.09 -18.21 2.04
C PRO A 181 -0.70 -17.01 2.79
N GLU A 182 -0.53 -15.80 2.26
CA GLU A 182 -1.17 -14.56 2.73
C GLU A 182 -1.68 -13.74 1.54
N ILE A 183 -2.95 -13.32 1.63
CA ILE A 183 -3.60 -12.43 0.67
C ILE A 183 -3.88 -11.09 1.35
N VAL A 184 -3.42 -10.00 0.76
CA VAL A 184 -3.51 -8.65 1.30
C VAL A 184 -4.59 -7.87 0.54
N LEU A 185 -5.75 -7.70 1.17
CA LEU A 185 -6.83 -6.86 0.65
C LEU A 185 -6.39 -5.40 0.65
N SER A 186 -6.38 -4.82 -0.53
CA SER A 186 -5.86 -3.49 -0.80
C SER A 186 -6.92 -2.65 -1.48
N GLY A 187 -6.94 -1.37 -1.15
CA GLY A 187 -7.72 -0.36 -1.86
C GLY A 187 -7.18 1.00 -1.53
N ILE A 188 -7.91 2.02 -1.93
CA ILE A 188 -7.64 3.40 -1.53
C ILE A 188 -8.33 3.70 -0.20
N HIS A 189 -9.57 3.27 -0.05
CA HIS A 189 -10.42 3.49 1.11
C HIS A 189 -11.32 2.28 1.36
N ILE A 190 -10.71 1.17 1.79
CA ILE A 190 -11.39 -0.13 1.83
C ILE A 190 -12.51 -0.24 2.88
N GLY A 191 -12.50 0.59 3.93
CA GLY A 191 -13.56 0.53 4.95
C GLY A 191 -14.93 0.98 4.44
N ARG A 192 -14.97 1.69 3.30
CA ARG A 192 -16.20 2.04 2.58
C ARG A 192 -16.56 1.07 1.46
N TYR A 193 -15.92 -0.09 1.40
CA TYR A 193 -16.27 -1.11 0.42
C TYR A 193 -17.77 -1.44 0.52
N GLY A 194 -18.43 -1.46 -0.63
CA GLY A 194 -19.84 -1.80 -0.78
C GLY A 194 -20.79 -0.61 -0.73
N GLU A 195 -20.37 0.58 -0.27
CA GLU A 195 -21.25 1.77 -0.21
C GLU A 195 -21.75 2.24 -1.59
N ASP A 196 -20.98 1.97 -2.64
CA ASP A 196 -21.33 2.29 -4.03
C ASP A 196 -22.04 1.15 -4.78
N LEU A 197 -22.26 0.00 -4.13
CA LEU A 197 -22.95 -1.15 -4.70
C LEU A 197 -24.40 -1.19 -4.20
N SER A 198 -25.36 -1.42 -5.10
CA SER A 198 -26.79 -1.42 -4.74
C SER A 198 -27.17 -2.56 -3.78
N ASP A 199 -26.52 -3.72 -3.89
CA ASP A 199 -26.86 -4.97 -3.17
C ASP A 199 -25.61 -5.77 -2.73
N GLY A 200 -24.51 -5.08 -2.44
CA GLY A 200 -23.23 -5.69 -2.06
C GLY A 200 -23.03 -5.83 -0.55
N PRO A 201 -22.16 -6.75 -0.09
CA PRO A 201 -21.76 -6.77 1.32
C PRO A 201 -20.92 -5.54 1.67
N ASP A 202 -20.95 -5.13 2.93
CA ASP A 202 -19.97 -4.23 3.51
C ASP A 202 -18.59 -4.92 3.62
N LEU A 203 -17.54 -4.19 4.04
CA LEU A 203 -16.21 -4.77 4.21
C LEU A 203 -16.21 -6.00 5.14
N ALA A 204 -16.98 -5.98 6.22
CA ALA A 204 -17.08 -7.11 7.15
C ALA A 204 -17.74 -8.33 6.50
N GLY A 205 -18.78 -8.12 5.68
CA GLY A 205 -19.44 -9.16 4.90
C GLY A 205 -18.53 -9.75 3.82
N LEU A 206 -17.76 -8.91 3.13
CA LEU A 206 -16.74 -9.37 2.19
C LEU A 206 -15.70 -10.24 2.91
N LEU A 207 -15.15 -9.77 4.04
CA LEU A 207 -14.18 -10.52 4.83
C LEU A 207 -14.75 -11.86 5.31
N ARG A 208 -16.00 -11.90 5.79
CA ARG A 208 -16.68 -13.15 6.16
C ARG A 208 -16.73 -14.15 4.99
N ASN A 209 -17.07 -13.68 3.79
CA ASN A 209 -17.12 -14.50 2.59
C ASN A 209 -15.73 -15.05 2.22
N LEU A 210 -14.71 -14.20 2.21
CA LEU A 210 -13.35 -14.62 1.84
C LEU A 210 -12.72 -15.52 2.90
N LEU A 211 -12.97 -15.27 4.19
CA LEU A 211 -12.47 -16.10 5.29
C LEU A 211 -13.03 -17.51 5.25
N SER A 212 -14.29 -17.72 4.84
CA SER A 212 -14.86 -19.07 4.71
C SER A 212 -14.26 -19.86 3.54
N ARG A 213 -13.69 -19.16 2.54
CA ARG A 213 -13.06 -19.74 1.34
C ARG A 213 -11.54 -19.90 1.45
N ARG A 214 -10.89 -19.19 2.37
CA ARG A 214 -9.42 -19.02 2.44
C ARG A 214 -8.59 -20.31 2.49
N GLY A 215 -9.19 -21.43 2.88
CA GLY A 215 -8.48 -22.67 3.18
C GLY A 215 -7.39 -22.44 4.22
N GLY A 216 -6.14 -22.73 3.85
CA GLY A 216 -4.98 -22.49 4.71
C GLY A 216 -4.51 -21.04 4.74
N SER A 217 -4.87 -20.18 3.78
CA SER A 217 -4.29 -18.86 3.65
C SER A 217 -4.82 -17.89 4.70
N ARG A 218 -3.99 -16.91 5.09
CA ARG A 218 -4.44 -15.80 5.95
C ARG A 218 -4.75 -14.55 5.12
N ILE A 219 -5.65 -13.73 5.63
CA ILE A 219 -6.04 -12.46 5.02
C ILE A 219 -5.43 -11.32 5.83
N ARG A 220 -4.91 -10.30 5.17
CA ARG A 220 -4.50 -9.04 5.81
C ARG A 220 -5.20 -7.88 5.12
N VAL A 221 -5.74 -6.95 5.89
CA VAL A 221 -6.28 -5.71 5.34
C VAL A 221 -5.21 -4.62 5.27
N SER A 222 -5.33 -3.76 4.27
CA SER A 222 -4.63 -2.47 4.21
C SER A 222 -5.22 -1.46 5.21
N SER A 223 -4.95 -0.17 5.04
CA SER A 223 -5.40 0.85 6.00
C SER A 223 -6.94 0.95 6.03
N ILE A 224 -7.51 1.14 7.22
CA ILE A 224 -8.94 1.35 7.46
C ILE A 224 -9.10 2.59 8.35
N GLU A 225 -10.08 3.46 8.08
CA GLU A 225 -10.30 4.64 8.91
C GLU A 225 -10.87 4.28 10.30
N PRO A 226 -10.63 5.10 11.34
CA PRO A 226 -11.09 4.79 12.70
C PRO A 226 -12.59 4.51 12.80
N ASN A 227 -13.41 5.28 12.07
CA ASN A 227 -14.87 5.19 12.14
C ASN A 227 -15.45 3.99 11.38
N GLU A 228 -14.62 3.27 10.63
CA GLU A 228 -15.03 2.16 9.75
C GLU A 228 -14.78 0.79 10.40
N ILE A 229 -14.16 0.78 11.57
CA ILE A 229 -13.86 -0.44 12.33
C ILE A 229 -15.09 -0.84 13.14
N SER A 230 -16.01 -1.54 12.48
CA SER A 230 -17.23 -2.06 13.09
C SER A 230 -16.96 -3.23 14.05
N GLN A 231 -17.89 -3.48 14.96
CA GLN A 231 -17.84 -4.65 15.85
C GLN A 231 -17.73 -5.96 15.07
N GLY A 232 -18.47 -6.07 13.96
CA GLY A 232 -18.40 -7.25 13.09
C GLY A 232 -17.07 -7.41 12.36
N LEU A 233 -16.27 -6.35 12.17
CA LEU A 233 -14.89 -6.46 11.68
C LEU A 233 -13.94 -6.91 12.78
N ILE A 234 -14.10 -6.37 14.00
CA ILE A 234 -13.28 -6.72 15.18
C ILE A 234 -13.36 -8.22 15.47
N GLU A 235 -14.56 -8.80 15.39
CA GLU A 235 -14.83 -10.22 15.65
C GLU A 235 -14.13 -11.18 14.68
N LEU A 236 -13.75 -10.70 13.49
CA LEU A 236 -13.06 -11.54 12.49
C LEU A 236 -11.55 -11.64 12.76
N ILE A 237 -10.98 -10.70 13.51
CA ILE A 237 -9.53 -10.60 13.71
C ILE A 237 -9.04 -11.75 14.61
N GLY A 238 -8.06 -12.50 14.12
CA GLY A 238 -7.44 -13.63 14.81
C GLY A 238 -7.80 -14.99 14.22
N ASP A 239 -8.96 -15.14 13.54
CA ASP A 239 -9.34 -16.37 12.84
C ASP A 239 -9.07 -16.25 11.34
N GLY A 240 -7.80 -16.40 10.95
CA GLY A 240 -7.37 -16.26 9.55
C GLY A 240 -7.26 -14.82 9.05
N LEU A 241 -7.97 -13.86 9.64
CA LEU A 241 -7.67 -12.43 9.49
C LEU A 241 -6.53 -12.06 10.45
N CYS A 242 -5.46 -11.50 9.89
CA CYS A 242 -4.26 -11.15 10.62
C CYS A 242 -4.54 -10.21 11.80
N ARG A 243 -3.89 -10.43 12.95
CA ARG A 243 -3.90 -9.56 14.15
C ARG A 243 -3.13 -8.25 13.92
N HIS A 244 -3.54 -7.50 12.90
CA HIS A 244 -2.89 -6.28 12.47
C HIS A 244 -3.91 -5.33 11.82
N LEU A 245 -3.95 -4.09 12.32
CA LEU A 245 -4.68 -3.00 11.71
C LEU A 245 -3.75 -1.79 11.56
N HIS A 246 -3.85 -1.13 10.41
CA HIS A 246 -3.21 0.17 10.18
C HIS A 246 -4.30 1.23 10.13
N ILE A 247 -4.35 2.08 11.15
CA ILE A 247 -5.46 3.01 11.42
C ILE A 247 -4.90 4.44 11.34
N PRO A 248 -5.10 5.16 10.23
CA PRO A 248 -4.49 6.47 10.03
C PRO A 248 -4.90 7.47 11.12
N LEU A 249 -3.93 8.01 11.87
CA LEU A 249 -4.17 9.05 12.87
C LEU A 249 -4.17 10.43 12.21
N GLN A 250 -3.24 10.66 11.29
CA GLN A 250 -2.89 11.95 10.68
C GLN A 250 -2.33 12.96 11.69
N SER A 251 -3.11 13.35 12.71
CA SER A 251 -2.72 14.26 13.79
C SER A 251 -3.41 13.82 15.09
N GLY A 252 -2.81 14.09 16.24
CA GLY A 252 -3.44 13.91 17.55
C GLY A 252 -4.02 15.20 18.15
N ASP A 253 -4.10 16.26 17.36
CA ASP A 253 -4.73 17.53 17.75
C ASP A 253 -6.08 17.72 17.04
N ASP A 254 -7.14 17.98 17.81
CA ASP A 254 -8.51 18.08 17.29
C ASP A 254 -8.70 19.27 16.34
N GLY A 255 -8.00 20.39 16.56
CA GLY A 255 -8.05 21.56 15.68
C GLY A 255 -7.40 21.28 14.32
N ILE A 256 -6.26 20.58 14.33
CA ILE A 256 -5.61 20.12 13.10
C ILE A 256 -6.44 19.04 12.39
N LEU A 257 -7.01 18.07 13.13
CA LEU A 257 -7.91 17.06 12.56
C LEU A 257 -9.12 17.69 11.88
N ALA A 258 -9.75 18.69 12.52
CA ALA A 258 -10.84 19.45 11.92
C ALA A 258 -10.40 20.19 10.65
N SER A 259 -9.22 20.83 10.68
CA SER A 259 -8.64 21.53 9.52
C SER A 259 -8.25 20.58 8.38
N MET A 260 -7.92 19.33 8.72
CA MET A 260 -7.70 18.22 7.78
C MET A 260 -9.01 17.68 7.19
N ASN A 261 -10.16 18.10 7.72
CA ASN A 261 -11.50 17.57 7.45
C ASN A 261 -11.62 16.07 7.78
N ARG A 262 -11.20 15.70 9.00
CA ARG A 262 -11.34 14.35 9.57
C ARG A 262 -12.61 14.26 10.40
N GLU A 263 -13.31 13.13 10.32
CA GLU A 263 -14.61 12.90 10.97
C GLU A 263 -14.47 12.24 12.35
N TYR A 264 -13.31 12.41 13.01
CA TYR A 264 -13.02 11.86 14.33
C TYR A 264 -12.13 12.83 15.12
N ILE A 265 -12.10 12.64 16.44
CA ILE A 265 -11.27 13.41 17.37
C ILE A 265 -10.27 12.49 18.07
N SER A 266 -9.24 13.08 18.69
CA SER A 266 -8.18 12.39 19.41
C SER A 266 -8.71 11.42 20.48
N LEU A 267 -9.75 11.80 21.23
CA LEU A 267 -10.35 10.96 22.27
C LEU A 267 -11.04 9.72 21.68
N THR A 268 -11.83 9.87 20.61
CA THR A 268 -12.52 8.73 20.00
C THR A 268 -11.53 7.76 19.35
N TYR A 269 -10.51 8.31 18.69
CA TYR A 269 -9.38 7.52 18.17
C TYR A 269 -8.69 6.74 19.29
N ARG A 270 -8.41 7.40 20.42
CA ARG A 270 -7.76 6.74 21.56
C ARG A 270 -8.59 5.59 22.12
N ASN A 271 -9.87 5.82 22.35
CA ASN A 271 -10.77 4.82 22.91
C ASN A 271 -10.90 3.60 21.99
N LEU A 272 -10.91 3.81 20.67
CA LEU A 272 -10.88 2.72 19.69
C LEU A 272 -9.63 1.86 19.85
N LEU A 273 -8.44 2.49 19.91
CA LEU A 273 -7.19 1.76 20.06
C LEU A 273 -7.12 0.96 21.36
N ASP A 274 -7.53 1.54 22.48
CA ASP A 274 -7.56 0.85 23.77
C ASP A 274 -8.53 -0.33 23.76
N SER A 275 -9.70 -0.16 23.14
CA SER A 275 -10.69 -1.24 22.96
C SER A 275 -10.12 -2.40 22.13
N LEU A 276 -9.47 -2.09 21.00
CA LEU A 276 -8.84 -3.10 20.14
C LEU A 276 -7.73 -3.85 20.88
N ALA A 277 -6.84 -3.14 21.56
CA ALA A 277 -5.75 -3.75 22.32
C ALA A 277 -6.25 -4.61 23.50
N GLY A 278 -7.33 -4.20 24.15
CA GLY A 278 -7.95 -4.96 25.25
C GLY A 278 -8.69 -6.23 24.79
N ARG A 279 -9.24 -6.23 23.57
CA ARG A 279 -10.04 -7.35 23.03
C ARG A 279 -9.25 -8.35 22.20
N ILE A 280 -8.20 -7.90 21.52
CA ILE A 280 -7.43 -8.72 20.58
C ILE A 280 -6.00 -8.84 21.10
N PRO A 281 -5.67 -9.91 21.84
CA PRO A 281 -4.32 -10.12 22.35
C PRO A 281 -3.30 -10.11 21.23
N SER A 282 -2.17 -9.44 21.47
CA SER A 282 -1.04 -9.37 20.52
C SER A 282 -1.32 -8.62 19.22
N ILE A 283 -2.40 -7.85 19.12
CA ILE A 283 -2.67 -7.04 17.92
C ILE A 283 -1.59 -5.99 17.67
N ALA A 284 -1.13 -5.91 16.43
CA ALA A 284 -0.30 -4.82 15.97
C ALA A 284 -1.16 -3.67 15.43
N LEU A 285 -1.08 -2.51 16.09
CA LEU A 285 -1.77 -1.29 15.70
C LEU A 285 -0.76 -0.32 15.08
N GLY A 286 -0.87 -0.08 13.77
CA GLY A 286 -0.08 0.89 13.02
C GLY A 286 -0.82 2.20 12.81
N ALA A 287 -0.12 3.32 12.65
CA ALA A 287 -0.72 4.59 12.29
C ALA A 287 0.11 5.38 11.29
N ASP A 288 -0.58 6.05 10.37
CA ASP A 288 -0.05 7.15 9.57
C ASP A 288 -0.10 8.45 10.38
N VAL A 289 1.02 9.18 10.45
CA VAL A 289 1.10 10.48 11.15
C VAL A 289 1.79 11.51 10.27
N MET A 290 1.08 12.61 10.01
CA MET A 290 1.56 13.75 9.25
C MET A 290 2.12 14.80 10.21
N VAL A 291 3.26 15.39 9.86
CA VAL A 291 3.79 16.58 10.54
C VAL A 291 3.83 17.79 9.63
N GLY A 292 3.67 18.96 10.22
CA GLY A 292 3.78 20.24 9.54
C GLY A 292 2.60 20.58 8.64
N PHE A 293 1.41 20.07 8.97
CA PHE A 293 0.18 20.52 8.32
C PHE A 293 -0.01 22.04 8.56
N PRO A 294 -0.62 22.79 7.63
CA PRO A 294 -0.83 24.23 7.81
C PRO A 294 -1.58 24.54 9.12
N GLY A 295 -0.99 25.40 9.94
CA GLY A 295 -1.50 25.75 11.28
C GLY A 295 -0.97 24.88 12.43
N GLU A 296 -0.15 23.85 12.17
CA GLU A 296 0.46 23.02 13.22
C GLU A 296 1.56 23.78 13.97
N GLY A 297 1.19 24.41 15.08
CA GLY A 297 2.12 25.00 16.05
C GLY A 297 2.72 23.96 17.01
N ASP A 298 3.51 24.43 17.97
CA ASP A 298 4.18 23.53 18.92
C ASP A 298 3.18 22.82 19.84
N VAL A 299 2.12 23.50 20.27
CA VAL A 299 1.06 22.88 21.09
C VAL A 299 0.38 21.73 20.35
N GLN A 300 0.00 21.93 19.09
CA GLN A 300 -0.66 20.92 18.28
C GLN A 300 0.25 19.70 18.05
N PHE A 301 1.54 19.94 17.81
CA PHE A 301 2.50 18.86 17.70
C PHE A 301 2.68 18.10 19.02
N GLN A 302 2.74 18.80 20.16
CA GLN A 302 2.83 18.15 21.48
C GLN A 302 1.59 17.32 21.81
N ASN A 303 0.39 17.77 21.44
CA ASN A 303 -0.83 16.97 21.57
C ASN A 303 -0.73 15.65 20.81
N THR A 304 -0.21 15.69 19.59
CA THR A 304 0.06 14.50 18.77
C THR A 304 1.06 13.56 19.44
N LEU A 305 2.17 14.11 19.96
CA LEU A 305 3.20 13.33 20.65
C LEU A 305 2.64 12.61 21.88
N HIS A 306 1.92 13.34 22.76
CA HIS A 306 1.34 12.79 23.97
C HIS A 306 0.27 11.71 23.70
N LEU A 307 -0.57 11.92 22.69
CA LEU A 307 -1.57 10.93 22.28
C LEU A 307 -0.89 9.61 21.90
N ILE A 308 0.12 9.68 21.02
CA ILE A 308 0.85 8.51 20.52
C ILE A 308 1.62 7.83 21.65
N GLU A 309 2.32 8.59 22.49
CA GLU A 309 3.11 8.06 23.60
C GLU A 309 2.24 7.19 24.51
N ARG A 310 1.06 7.69 24.89
CA ARG A 310 0.15 6.99 25.79
C ARG A 310 -0.60 5.85 25.10
N SER A 311 -0.72 5.85 23.77
CA SER A 311 -1.55 4.88 23.02
C SER A 311 -0.92 3.48 22.95
N PRO A 312 -1.72 2.43 22.63
CA PRO A 312 -1.19 1.10 22.36
C PRO A 312 -0.63 0.93 20.93
N LEU A 313 -0.39 2.04 20.20
CA LEU A 313 0.23 1.96 18.87
C LEU A 313 1.57 1.25 18.94
N THR A 314 1.81 0.38 17.96
CA THR A 314 3.00 -0.47 17.88
C THR A 314 4.01 0.05 16.87
N HIS A 315 3.58 0.79 15.85
CA HIS A 315 4.47 1.36 14.86
C HIS A 315 3.83 2.56 14.17
N LEU A 316 4.66 3.43 13.62
CA LEU A 316 4.23 4.66 12.98
C LEU A 316 4.84 4.77 11.58
N HIS A 317 4.04 5.23 10.64
CA HIS A 317 4.51 5.74 9.37
C HIS A 317 4.42 7.26 9.41
N VAL A 318 5.59 7.90 9.58
CA VAL A 318 5.71 9.35 9.77
C VAL A 318 6.14 10.02 8.47
N PHE A 319 5.32 10.95 8.00
CA PHE A 319 5.57 11.73 6.79
C PHE A 319 5.30 13.22 7.04
N SER A 320 5.92 14.06 6.22
CA SER A 320 5.76 15.51 6.30
C SER A 320 4.69 15.96 5.32
N TYR A 321 3.90 16.95 5.71
CA TYR A 321 2.94 17.60 4.82
C TYR A 321 3.66 18.14 3.58
N SER A 322 3.15 17.75 2.41
CA SER A 322 3.62 18.19 1.11
C SER A 322 2.45 18.86 0.39
N PRO A 323 2.50 20.18 0.11
CA PRO A 323 1.41 20.86 -0.56
C PRO A 323 1.19 20.27 -1.96
N ARG A 324 -0.08 20.03 -2.30
CA ARG A 324 -0.47 19.46 -3.59
C ARG A 324 -1.38 20.43 -4.36
N PRO A 325 -1.00 20.87 -5.57
CA PRO A 325 -1.87 21.69 -6.40
C PRO A 325 -3.26 21.04 -6.54
N GLY A 326 -4.31 21.84 -6.39
CA GLY A 326 -5.70 21.36 -6.42
C GLY A 326 -6.26 20.89 -5.07
N THR A 327 -5.48 20.88 -3.99
CA THR A 327 -5.97 20.55 -2.64
C THR A 327 -6.21 21.80 -1.79
N PRO A 328 -7.27 21.87 -0.97
CA PRO A 328 -7.53 23.04 -0.11
C PRO A 328 -6.37 23.43 0.80
N ALA A 329 -5.65 22.44 1.36
CA ALA A 329 -4.53 22.69 2.26
C ALA A 329 -3.35 23.41 1.57
N ALA A 330 -3.18 23.25 0.25
CA ALA A 330 -2.10 23.90 -0.48
C ALA A 330 -2.23 25.43 -0.50
N SER A 331 -3.44 25.96 -0.35
CA SER A 331 -3.73 27.40 -0.27
C SER A 331 -3.92 27.91 1.16
N MET A 332 -3.84 27.04 2.18
CA MET A 332 -3.99 27.47 3.58
C MET A 332 -2.78 28.30 4.04
N SER A 333 -3.05 29.30 4.88
CA SER A 333 -2.01 30.04 5.61
C SER A 333 -1.40 29.19 6.74
N GLY A 334 -0.31 29.69 7.33
CA GLY A 334 0.35 28.97 8.43
C GLY A 334 1.15 27.75 7.99
N GLN A 335 1.72 27.78 6.79
CA GLN A 335 2.62 26.73 6.29
C GLN A 335 3.82 26.58 7.23
N VAL A 336 4.12 25.34 7.64
CA VAL A 336 5.20 25.05 8.58
C VAL A 336 6.55 24.97 7.84
N PRO A 337 7.63 25.59 8.35
CA PRO A 337 8.96 25.50 7.72
C PRO A 337 9.49 24.07 7.66
N GLU A 338 10.19 23.71 6.57
CA GLU A 338 10.72 22.36 6.35
C GLU A 338 11.67 21.88 7.45
N GLN A 339 12.45 22.78 8.05
CA GLN A 339 13.33 22.45 9.16
C GLN A 339 12.54 21.95 10.38
N VAL A 340 11.44 22.62 10.71
CA VAL A 340 10.52 22.21 11.80
C VAL A 340 9.87 20.87 11.47
N LYS A 341 9.43 20.65 10.21
CA LYS A 341 8.90 19.35 9.78
C LYS A 341 9.92 18.23 9.95
N LYS A 342 11.19 18.48 9.63
CA LYS A 342 12.28 17.51 9.76
C LYS A 342 12.53 17.12 11.22
N GLU A 343 12.57 18.11 12.11
CA GLU A 343 12.74 17.91 13.55
C GLU A 343 11.56 17.11 14.14
N ARG A 344 10.33 17.54 13.87
CA ARG A 344 9.11 16.84 14.30
C ARG A 344 9.02 15.41 13.77
N SER A 345 9.36 15.23 12.49
CA SER A 345 9.41 13.89 11.89
C SER A 345 10.41 12.99 12.59
N LYS A 346 11.58 13.52 12.99
CA LYS A 346 12.60 12.74 13.72
C LYS A 346 12.05 12.29 15.07
N LEU A 347 11.46 13.21 15.84
CA LEU A 347 10.90 12.91 17.16
C LEU A 347 9.84 11.80 17.11
N LEU A 348 8.89 11.88 16.17
CA LEU A 348 7.87 10.85 16.01
C LEU A 348 8.44 9.52 15.50
N ARG A 349 9.45 9.53 14.62
CA ARG A 349 10.11 8.28 14.18
C ARG A 349 10.84 7.61 15.34
N ASP A 350 11.54 8.38 16.17
CA ASP A 350 12.24 7.86 17.35
C ASP A 350 11.22 7.25 18.35
N LEU A 351 10.09 7.92 18.58
CA LEU A 351 9.00 7.38 19.40
C LEU A 351 8.41 6.10 18.80
N GLY A 352 8.14 6.10 17.49
CA GLY A 352 7.63 4.92 16.77
C GLY A 352 8.59 3.73 16.84
N GLN A 353 9.90 3.97 16.73
CA GLN A 353 10.92 2.93 16.90
C GLN A 353 10.92 2.36 18.33
N LYS A 354 10.84 3.21 19.36
CA LYS A 354 10.75 2.77 20.76
C LYS A 354 9.52 1.89 21.00
N LYS A 355 8.34 2.33 20.54
CA LYS A 355 7.09 1.55 20.68
C LYS A 355 7.16 0.23 19.90
N ASN A 356 7.73 0.25 18.70
CA ASN A 356 7.91 -0.96 17.90
C ASN A 356 8.87 -1.96 18.53
N GLN A 357 10.00 -1.49 19.06
CA GLN A 357 10.94 -2.34 19.78
C GLN A 357 10.30 -2.94 21.03
N ALA A 358 9.54 -2.14 21.80
CA ALA A 358 8.82 -2.63 22.97
C ALA A 358 7.81 -3.73 22.60
N PHE A 359 7.02 -3.52 21.55
CA PHE A 359 6.09 -4.53 21.03
C PHE A 359 6.81 -5.79 20.57
N ARG A 360 7.93 -5.69 19.83
CA ARG A 360 8.69 -6.87 19.40
C ARG A 360 9.31 -7.63 20.59
N ARG A 361 9.83 -6.91 21.59
CA ARG A 361 10.43 -7.48 22.79
C ARG A 361 9.43 -8.26 23.63
N SER A 362 8.14 -7.90 23.64
CA SER A 362 7.14 -8.66 24.38
C SER A 362 6.94 -10.09 23.84
N PHE A 363 7.43 -10.40 22.64
CA PHE A 363 7.39 -11.75 22.06
C PHE A 363 8.69 -12.54 22.23
N ALA A 364 9.72 -12.01 22.88
CA ALA A 364 10.95 -12.76 23.10
C ALA A 364 10.67 -14.08 23.85
N GLY A 365 11.18 -15.19 23.34
CA GLY A 365 10.94 -16.53 23.86
C GLY A 365 9.61 -17.18 23.42
N GLN A 366 8.71 -16.45 22.77
CA GLN A 366 7.42 -16.96 22.31
C GLN A 366 7.51 -17.59 20.91
N GLU A 367 6.55 -18.45 20.61
CA GLU A 367 6.38 -19.07 19.30
C GLU A 367 5.38 -18.27 18.46
N LEU A 368 5.72 -18.06 17.19
CA LEU A 368 4.89 -17.34 16.24
C LEU A 368 4.91 -18.06 14.89
N VAL A 369 3.81 -17.94 14.14
CA VAL A 369 3.74 -18.42 12.76
C VAL A 369 4.08 -17.28 11.81
N VAL A 370 5.09 -17.49 10.98
CA VAL A 370 5.51 -16.55 9.93
C VAL A 370 5.23 -17.11 8.55
N VAL A 371 4.94 -16.22 7.61
CA VAL A 371 5.08 -16.51 6.16
C VAL A 371 6.51 -16.11 5.79
N VAL A 372 7.30 -17.07 5.31
CA VAL A 372 8.67 -16.80 4.86
C VAL A 372 8.62 -16.04 3.54
N GLU A 373 9.37 -14.95 3.46
CA GLU A 373 9.43 -14.07 2.29
C GLU A 373 10.70 -14.34 1.48
N ASP A 374 10.62 -14.12 0.17
CA ASP A 374 11.78 -14.06 -0.72
C ASP A 374 12.54 -12.73 -0.52
N LYS A 375 12.93 -12.48 0.73
CA LYS A 375 13.68 -11.30 1.13
C LYS A 375 14.69 -11.71 2.18
N VAL A 376 15.95 -11.45 1.88
CA VAL A 376 17.06 -11.62 2.81
C VAL A 376 17.30 -10.34 3.61
N ASP A 377 17.67 -10.50 4.88
CA ASP A 377 18.28 -9.42 5.65
C ASP A 377 19.68 -9.16 5.10
N ALA A 378 19.95 -7.92 4.69
CA ALA A 378 21.20 -7.57 4.02
C ALA A 378 22.44 -7.72 4.91
N LEU A 379 22.29 -7.69 6.24
CA LEU A 379 23.39 -7.78 7.17
C LEU A 379 23.68 -9.23 7.57
N SER A 380 22.65 -10.03 7.82
CA SER A 380 22.83 -11.43 8.24
C SER A 380 22.83 -12.42 7.07
N GLY A 381 22.34 -12.04 5.89
CA GLY A 381 22.15 -12.93 4.74
C GLY A 381 21.04 -13.97 4.92
N LEU A 382 20.27 -13.88 6.00
CA LEU A 382 19.22 -14.85 6.33
C LEU A 382 17.89 -14.44 5.71
N LEU A 383 17.05 -15.42 5.38
CA LEU A 383 15.67 -15.19 4.97
C LEU A 383 14.88 -14.47 6.07
N THR A 384 13.87 -13.72 5.65
CA THR A 384 12.95 -13.06 6.57
C THR A 384 11.56 -13.64 6.47
N GLY A 385 10.78 -13.54 7.55
CA GLY A 385 9.38 -13.90 7.55
C GLY A 385 8.54 -12.84 8.25
N LEU A 386 7.24 -12.83 7.95
CA LEU A 386 6.29 -11.90 8.55
C LEU A 386 5.24 -12.68 9.34
N SER A 387 5.00 -12.32 10.59
CA SER A 387 3.91 -12.89 11.39
C SER A 387 2.56 -12.25 11.06
N ASP A 388 1.48 -12.84 11.56
CA ASP A 388 0.13 -12.29 11.37
C ASP A 388 -0.04 -10.95 12.11
N ASN A 389 0.58 -10.80 13.28
CA ASN A 389 0.73 -9.53 14.00
C ASN A 389 1.89 -8.65 13.50
N TYR A 390 2.27 -8.79 12.22
CA TYR A 390 3.12 -7.86 11.49
C TYR A 390 4.56 -7.68 12.03
N ILE A 391 5.06 -8.67 12.77
CA ILE A 391 6.45 -8.72 13.20
C ILE A 391 7.27 -9.37 12.10
N ARG A 392 8.20 -8.60 11.52
CA ARG A 392 9.21 -9.13 10.60
C ARG A 392 10.35 -9.74 11.39
N MET A 393 10.71 -10.97 11.05
CA MET A 393 11.75 -11.74 11.73
C MET A 393 12.80 -12.21 10.75
N THR A 394 14.04 -12.27 11.23
CA THR A 394 15.18 -12.88 10.56
C THR A 394 15.26 -14.34 10.99
N LEU A 395 15.18 -15.26 10.05
CA LEU A 395 14.90 -16.67 10.30
C LEU A 395 16.17 -17.51 10.24
N LYS A 396 16.68 -17.92 11.40
CA LYS A 396 17.79 -18.88 11.48
C LYS A 396 17.27 -20.29 11.15
N GLY A 397 17.97 -20.98 10.25
CA GLY A 397 17.62 -22.34 9.80
C GLY A 397 16.69 -22.40 8.57
N ALA A 398 16.16 -21.25 8.13
CA ALA A 398 15.38 -21.17 6.89
C ALA A 398 16.25 -21.38 5.65
N ASN A 399 15.70 -22.06 4.65
CA ASN A 399 16.32 -22.26 3.34
C ASN A 399 15.34 -21.93 2.20
N GLY A 400 15.80 -22.04 0.95
CA GLY A 400 15.00 -21.66 -0.22
C GLY A 400 13.68 -22.42 -0.37
N ALA A 401 13.59 -23.66 0.14
CA ALA A 401 12.35 -24.44 0.10
C ALA A 401 11.30 -23.96 1.11
N ASP A 402 11.67 -23.07 2.04
CA ASP A 402 10.72 -22.46 2.96
C ASP A 402 10.07 -21.20 2.38
N ILE A 403 10.58 -20.63 1.29
CA ILE A 403 10.03 -19.40 0.69
C ILE A 403 8.58 -19.64 0.26
N GLY A 404 7.66 -18.79 0.73
CA GLY A 404 6.23 -18.93 0.46
C GLY A 404 5.52 -19.90 1.40
N GLU A 405 6.23 -20.54 2.32
CA GLU A 405 5.65 -21.44 3.30
C GLU A 405 5.33 -20.72 4.62
N LYS A 406 4.40 -21.32 5.37
CA LYS A 406 4.19 -20.99 6.77
C LYS A 406 5.09 -21.84 7.65
N ARG A 407 5.80 -21.19 8.57
CA ARG A 407 6.69 -21.85 9.53
C ARG A 407 6.44 -21.33 10.94
N THR A 408 6.43 -22.26 11.90
CA THR A 408 6.47 -21.90 13.31
C THR A 408 7.91 -21.57 13.67
N VAL A 409 8.10 -20.44 14.33
CA VAL A 409 9.41 -19.94 14.73
C VAL A 409 9.38 -19.52 16.19
N LYS A 410 10.48 -19.70 16.89
CA LYS A 410 10.66 -19.16 18.24
C LYS A 410 11.48 -17.89 18.17
N VAL A 411 10.94 -16.80 18.74
CA VAL A 411 11.66 -15.52 18.83
C VAL A 411 12.80 -15.67 19.84
N THR A 412 14.03 -15.42 19.43
CA THR A 412 15.22 -15.62 20.25
C THR A 412 15.78 -14.30 20.78
N GLU A 413 15.84 -13.27 19.93
CA GLU A 413 16.46 -12.00 20.27
C GLU A 413 15.75 -10.84 19.56
N VAL A 414 15.73 -9.66 20.20
CA VAL A 414 15.16 -8.43 19.64
C VAL A 414 16.14 -7.27 19.86
N ASP A 415 16.76 -6.81 18.77
CA ASP A 415 17.59 -5.60 18.76
C ASP A 415 16.75 -4.36 18.34
N GLU A 416 17.39 -3.19 18.23
CA GLU A 416 16.74 -1.94 17.83
C GLU A 416 16.02 -2.01 16.47
N LYS A 417 16.55 -2.80 15.52
CA LYS A 417 16.10 -2.83 14.13
C LYS A 417 15.51 -4.17 13.69
N ARG A 418 15.89 -5.27 14.34
CA ARG A 418 15.63 -6.64 13.91
C ARG A 418 15.07 -7.48 15.05
N THR A 419 14.27 -8.46 14.65
CA THR A 419 13.83 -9.56 15.49
C THR A 419 14.43 -10.82 14.91
N PHE A 420 15.12 -11.60 15.72
CA PHE A 420 15.71 -12.87 15.33
C PHE A 420 14.84 -14.00 15.83
N SER A 421 14.75 -15.06 15.04
CA SER A 421 14.04 -16.27 15.39
C SER A 421 14.75 -17.50 14.84
N VAL A 422 14.37 -18.67 15.34
CA VAL A 422 14.79 -19.97 14.82
C VAL A 422 13.54 -20.73 14.36
N ILE A 423 13.64 -21.40 13.21
CA ILE A 423 12.60 -22.34 12.76
C ILE A 423 12.55 -23.51 13.75
N LEU A 424 11.34 -23.92 14.11
CA LEU A 424 11.07 -25.08 14.97
C LEU A 424 10.87 -26.36 14.16
#